data_AF-A0A6I9PNS9-F1
#
_entry.id   AF-A0A6I9PNS9-F1
#
_cell.length_a   1.000
_cell.length_b   1.000
_cell.length_c   1.000
_cell.angle_alpha   90.00
_cell.angle_beta   90.00
_cell.angle_gamma   90.00
#
_symmetry.space_group_name_H-M   'P 1'
#
loop_
_entity.id
_entity.type
_entity.pdbx_description
1 polymer ?
#
loop_
_entity_poly.entity_id
_entity_poly.type
_entity_poly.pdbx_seq_one_letter_code
_entity_poly.pdbx_strand_id
1 'polypeptide(L)'
;MCFFPSQPLANETNLLPEEMINSSLYKDPVDPAKWFGIRKDATVLGYSKNHLIVLMLLVFEATVYRHQAHHYRQLQRSPPTVTALFPSATRDTLDQGLLPCLKYLLNYTFYKFGLEICFLMTVNVIGQRMNFLVIIHGCWLVAILVRRRRAAMARIWPKYCLFLSIFMIYQYLLCVGIPPAICMGESMSR
;
A
#
# COMPACT_ATOMS: atom_id res chain seq x y z
N MET A 1 16.22 -10.72 26.79
CA MET A 1 16.04 -11.08 25.37
C MET A 1 16.26 -12.57 25.25
N CYS A 2 15.26 -13.32 24.79
CA CYS A 2 15.45 -14.72 24.46
C CYS A 2 16.19 -14.83 23.12
N PHE A 3 17.40 -15.35 23.13
CA PHE A 3 18.12 -15.71 21.90
C PHE A 3 17.84 -17.16 21.47
N PHE A 4 17.33 -17.98 22.40
CA PHE A 4 16.94 -19.38 22.20
C PHE A 4 15.55 -19.61 22.82
N PRO A 5 14.48 -19.71 22.01
CA PRO A 5 13.20 -20.19 22.51
C PRO A 5 13.32 -21.67 22.90
N SER A 6 12.93 -22.03 24.13
CA SER A 6 12.85 -23.42 24.56
C SER A 6 11.78 -24.15 23.75
N GLN A 7 12.09 -25.34 23.24
CA GLN A 7 11.10 -26.15 22.52
C GLN A 7 9.92 -26.49 23.46
N PRO A 8 8.66 -26.30 23.03
CA PRO A 8 7.50 -26.72 23.80
C PRO A 8 7.46 -28.24 23.91
N LEU A 9 6.88 -28.74 24.99
CA LEU A 9 6.63 -30.18 25.14
C LEU A 9 5.62 -30.63 24.08
N ALA A 10 5.75 -31.84 23.55
CA ALA A 10 4.85 -32.36 22.50
C ALA A 10 3.35 -32.38 22.90
N ASN A 11 3.05 -32.29 24.20
CA ASN A 11 1.69 -32.22 24.73
C ASN A 11 1.08 -30.80 24.72
N GLU A 12 1.91 -29.76 24.49
CA GLU A 12 1.54 -28.34 24.52
C GLU A 12 1.26 -27.78 23.11
N THR A 13 1.58 -28.53 22.05
CA THR A 13 1.41 -28.08 20.66
C THR A 13 0.95 -29.21 19.75
N ASN A 14 -0.02 -28.94 18.88
CA ASN A 14 -0.50 -29.90 17.86
C ASN A 14 0.44 -30.06 16.64
N LEU A 15 1.66 -29.50 16.70
CA LEU A 15 2.63 -29.58 15.60
C LEU A 15 3.44 -30.86 15.69
N LEU A 16 3.70 -31.50 14.55
CA LEU A 16 4.63 -32.62 14.50
C LEU A 16 6.06 -32.13 14.83
N PRO A 17 6.91 -32.96 15.48
CA PRO A 17 8.27 -32.58 15.83
C PRO A 17 9.11 -32.08 14.63
N GLU A 18 8.88 -32.66 13.45
CA GLU A 18 9.56 -32.27 12.20
C GLU A 18 9.08 -30.90 11.67
N GLU A 19 7.80 -30.57 11.84
CA GLU A 19 7.23 -29.27 11.47
C GLU A 19 7.70 -28.18 12.43
N MET A 20 7.87 -28.52 13.71
CA MET A 20 8.39 -27.63 14.74
C MET A 20 9.83 -27.21 14.44
N ILE A 21 10.72 -28.17 14.15
CA ILE A 21 12.14 -27.90 13.83
C ILE A 21 12.27 -27.08 12.53
N ASN A 22 11.36 -27.25 11.58
CA ASN A 22 11.36 -26.49 10.32
C ASN A 22 10.68 -25.12 10.40
N SER A 23 10.05 -24.78 11.52
CA SER A 23 9.40 -23.48 11.71
C SER A 23 10.42 -22.34 11.84
N SER A 24 10.00 -21.12 11.46
CA SER A 24 10.87 -19.93 11.54
C SER A 24 11.38 -19.59 12.95
N LEU A 25 10.79 -20.19 14.00
CA LEU A 25 11.12 -19.89 15.40
C LEU A 25 12.16 -20.86 15.99
N TYR A 26 12.18 -22.13 15.54
CA TYR A 26 13.04 -23.17 16.12
C TYR A 26 14.13 -23.68 15.16
N LYS A 27 14.11 -23.26 13.88
CA LYS A 27 15.11 -23.69 12.88
C LYS A 27 16.50 -23.10 13.13
N ASP A 28 16.58 -21.82 13.49
CA ASP A 28 17.82 -21.08 13.70
C ASP A 28 17.69 -20.15 14.91
N PRO A 29 18.80 -19.76 15.57
CA PRO A 29 18.77 -18.77 16.66
C PRO A 29 18.07 -17.49 16.22
N VAL A 30 17.10 -17.04 17.02
CA VAL A 30 16.32 -15.84 16.72
C VAL A 30 17.17 -14.61 17.01
N ASP A 31 17.51 -13.86 15.97
CA ASP A 31 18.10 -12.52 16.11
C ASP A 31 16.97 -11.47 16.23
N PRO A 32 16.78 -10.83 17.40
CA PRO A 32 15.77 -9.78 17.60
C PRO A 32 15.92 -8.63 16.60
N ALA A 33 17.15 -8.33 16.16
CA ALA A 33 17.44 -7.22 15.26
C ALA A 33 16.84 -7.45 13.86
N LYS A 34 16.67 -8.71 13.45
CA LYS A 34 16.06 -9.09 12.17
C LYS A 34 14.58 -8.68 12.10
N TRP A 35 13.86 -8.71 13.22
CA TRP A 35 12.47 -8.25 13.29
C TRP A 35 12.36 -6.72 13.12
N PHE A 36 13.34 -5.97 13.65
CA PHE A 36 13.47 -4.52 13.42
C PHE A 36 14.00 -4.17 12.01
N GLY A 37 14.24 -5.17 11.15
CA GLY A 37 14.72 -4.96 9.78
C GLY A 37 16.23 -4.79 9.65
N ILE A 38 17.00 -4.96 10.73
CA ILE A 38 18.46 -4.95 10.71
C ILE A 38 18.95 -6.32 10.28
N ARG A 39 19.57 -6.39 9.10
CA ARG A 39 20.11 -7.65 8.54
C ARG A 39 21.56 -7.45 8.14
N LYS A 40 22.39 -8.44 8.45
CA LYS A 40 23.77 -8.51 7.95
C LYS A 40 23.74 -9.09 6.54
N ASP A 41 23.83 -8.23 5.53
CA ASP A 41 23.99 -8.65 4.14
C ASP A 41 25.48 -8.62 3.72
N ALA A 42 25.84 -9.44 2.71
CA ALA A 42 27.21 -9.56 2.22
C ALA A 42 27.76 -8.26 1.61
N THR A 43 26.89 -7.35 1.16
CA THR A 43 27.27 -6.03 0.65
C THR A 43 26.39 -4.95 1.26
N VAL A 44 27.01 -3.89 1.77
CA VAL A 44 26.31 -2.72 2.34
C VAL A 44 25.39 -2.08 1.30
N LEU A 45 25.83 -2.05 0.03
CA LEU A 45 25.06 -1.47 -1.07
C LEU A 45 23.79 -2.27 -1.39
N GLY A 46 23.82 -3.60 -1.29
CA GLY A 46 22.64 -4.45 -1.50
C GLY A 46 21.55 -4.18 -0.46
N TYR A 47 21.95 -4.03 0.80
CA TYR A 47 21.05 -3.73 1.92
C TYR A 47 20.43 -2.33 1.82
N SER A 48 21.23 -1.32 1.43
CA SER A 48 20.77 0.08 1.36
C SER A 48 20.10 0.45 0.04
N LYS A 49 20.15 -0.39 -1.00
CA LYS A 49 19.67 -0.07 -2.36
C LYS A 49 18.24 0.44 -2.38
N ASN A 50 17.31 -0.24 -1.72
CA ASN A 50 15.89 0.15 -1.73
C ASN A 50 15.67 1.50 -1.05
N HIS A 51 16.35 1.74 0.08
CA HIS A 51 16.30 3.02 0.79
C HIS A 51 16.90 4.16 -0.06
N LEU A 52 18.02 3.90 -0.76
CA LEU A 52 18.62 4.86 -1.68
C LEU A 52 17.70 5.20 -2.85
N ILE A 53 16.98 4.22 -3.41
CA ILE A 53 16.00 4.47 -4.48
C ILE A 53 14.86 5.36 -3.98
N VAL A 54 14.31 5.08 -2.79
CA VAL A 54 13.26 5.93 -2.19
C VAL A 54 13.77 7.35 -1.96
N LEU A 55 14.99 7.49 -1.42
CA LEU A 55 15.61 8.79 -1.21
C LEU A 55 15.78 9.55 -2.54
N MET A 56 16.29 8.88 -3.58
CA MET A 56 16.44 9.46 -4.91
C MET A 56 15.10 9.92 -5.50
N LEU A 57 14.02 9.16 -5.32
CA LEU A 57 12.68 9.54 -5.77
C LEU A 57 12.17 10.79 -5.03
N LEU A 58 12.38 10.89 -3.72
CA LEU A 58 12.01 12.08 -2.93
C LEU A 58 12.80 13.31 -3.36
N VAL A 59 14.10 13.17 -3.60
CA VAL A 59 14.94 14.27 -4.11
C VAL A 59 14.51 14.68 -5.51
N PHE A 60 14.19 13.72 -6.37
CA PHE A 60 13.70 13.98 -7.72
C PHE A 60 12.36 14.73 -7.69
N GLU A 61 11.39 14.30 -6.87
CA GLU A 61 10.11 14.98 -6.67
C GLU A 61 10.32 16.45 -6.24
N ALA A 62 11.14 16.68 -5.20
CA ALA A 62 11.43 18.02 -4.72
C ALA A 62 12.14 18.88 -5.79
N THR A 63 13.01 18.28 -6.59
CA THR A 63 13.72 18.94 -7.69
C THR A 63 12.74 19.36 -8.79
N VAL A 64 11.84 18.46 -9.21
CA VAL A 64 10.81 18.75 -10.21
C VAL A 64 9.88 19.87 -9.71
N TYR A 65 9.41 19.79 -8.47
CA TYR A 65 8.55 20.82 -7.88
C TYR A 65 9.23 22.19 -7.87
N ARG A 66 10.49 22.26 -7.43
CA ARG A 66 11.27 23.50 -7.42
C ARG A 66 11.54 24.03 -8.83
N HIS A 67 11.87 23.14 -9.77
CA HIS A 67 12.10 23.51 -11.16
C HIS A 67 10.84 24.11 -11.79
N GLN A 68 9.68 23.48 -11.59
CA GLN A 68 8.39 23.99 -12.05
C GLN A 68 8.07 25.36 -11.42
N ALA A 69 8.21 25.50 -10.10
CA ALA A 69 7.98 26.77 -9.41
C ALA A 69 8.90 27.89 -9.93
N HIS A 70 10.18 27.57 -10.20
CA HIS A 70 11.13 28.52 -10.77
C HIS A 70 10.75 28.92 -12.21
N HIS A 71 10.38 27.94 -13.05
CA HIS A 71 9.95 28.18 -14.43
C HIS A 71 8.74 29.11 -14.50
N TYR A 72 7.71 28.87 -13.68
CA TYR A 72 6.53 29.74 -13.60
C TYR A 72 6.85 31.15 -13.12
N ARG A 73 7.77 31.29 -12.16
CA ARG A 73 8.25 32.60 -11.69
C ARG A 73 8.97 33.38 -12.79
N GLN A 74 9.86 32.74 -13.56
CA GLN A 74 10.55 33.38 -14.68
C GLN A 74 9.57 33.87 -15.75
N LEU A 75 8.54 33.08 -16.05
CA LEU A 75 7.48 33.42 -17.00
C LEU A 75 6.47 34.44 -16.47
N GLN A 76 6.60 34.89 -15.21
CA GLN A 76 5.63 35.73 -14.51
C GLN A 76 4.19 35.20 -14.60
N ARG A 77 4.03 33.87 -14.61
CA ARG A 77 2.73 33.19 -14.69
C ARG A 77 2.48 32.37 -13.45
N SER A 78 1.22 32.32 -13.01
CA SER A 78 0.80 31.36 -12.00
C SER A 78 0.74 29.95 -12.61
N PRO A 79 0.99 28.89 -11.82
CA PRO A 79 0.69 27.53 -12.24
C PRO A 79 -0.78 27.40 -12.68
N PRO A 80 -1.09 26.56 -13.68
CA PRO A 80 -2.47 26.35 -14.10
C PRO A 80 -3.30 25.77 -12.94
N THR A 81 -4.52 26.28 -12.78
CA THR A 81 -5.46 25.85 -11.72
C THR A 81 -5.92 24.41 -11.88
N VAL A 82 -5.96 23.90 -13.11
CA VAL A 82 -6.19 22.49 -13.43
C VAL A 82 -4.92 21.96 -14.08
N THR A 83 -4.26 21.01 -13.43
CA THR A 83 -3.07 20.35 -13.96
C THR A 83 -3.47 19.47 -15.14
N ALA A 84 -3.20 19.93 -16.36
CA ALA A 84 -3.42 19.18 -17.59
C ALA A 84 -2.10 19.06 -18.36
N LEU A 85 -1.83 17.86 -18.90
CA LEU A 85 -0.62 17.57 -19.68
C LEU A 85 -0.65 18.29 -21.02
N PHE A 86 -1.83 18.36 -21.66
CA PHE A 86 -2.04 19.03 -22.94
C PHE A 86 -3.10 20.14 -22.79
N PRO A 87 -2.73 21.39 -22.54
CA PRO A 87 -3.68 22.49 -22.33
C PRO A 87 -4.64 22.71 -23.50
N SER A 88 -4.21 22.42 -24.73
CA SER A 88 -5.01 22.55 -25.96
C SER A 88 -6.10 21.49 -26.11
N ALA A 89 -6.06 20.40 -25.33
CA ALA A 89 -7.02 19.31 -25.42
C ALA A 89 -8.21 19.58 -24.49
N THR A 90 -9.20 20.31 -25.01
CA THR A 90 -10.44 20.68 -24.33
C THR A 90 -11.60 19.81 -24.79
N ARG A 91 -12.72 19.88 -24.06
CA ARG A 91 -13.97 19.15 -24.38
C ARG A 91 -14.43 19.40 -25.82
N ASP A 92 -14.25 20.62 -26.33
CA ASP A 92 -14.70 21.05 -27.65
C ASP A 92 -13.83 20.48 -28.78
N THR A 93 -12.56 20.18 -28.50
CA THR A 93 -11.64 19.57 -29.46
C THR A 93 -11.78 18.04 -29.54
N LEU A 94 -12.58 17.43 -28.66
CA LEU A 94 -12.73 15.98 -28.54
C LEU A 94 -13.22 15.33 -29.84
N ASP A 95 -14.18 15.98 -30.50
CA ASP A 95 -14.87 15.43 -31.67
C ASP A 95 -14.13 15.69 -32.98
N GLN A 96 -12.99 16.39 -32.93
CA GLN A 96 -12.19 16.76 -34.11
C GLN A 96 -11.27 15.63 -34.62
N GLY A 97 -11.22 14.49 -33.92
CA GLY A 97 -10.52 13.29 -34.35
C GLY A 97 -9.94 12.44 -33.22
N LEU A 98 -9.32 11.31 -33.58
CA LEU A 98 -8.79 10.34 -32.61
C LEU A 98 -7.63 10.91 -31.77
N LEU A 99 -6.77 11.74 -32.37
CA LEU A 99 -5.58 12.28 -31.69
C LEU A 99 -5.94 13.35 -30.62
N PRO A 100 -6.79 14.36 -30.90
CA PRO A 100 -7.36 15.22 -29.86
C PRO A 100 -8.11 14.44 -28.77
N CYS A 101 -8.83 13.38 -29.15
CA CYS A 101 -9.53 12.51 -28.21
C CYS A 101 -8.59 11.80 -27.24
N LEU A 102 -7.49 11.22 -27.75
CA LEU A 102 -6.49 10.59 -26.89
C LEU A 102 -5.83 11.59 -25.93
N LYS A 103 -5.50 12.80 -26.39
CA LYS A 103 -4.94 13.87 -25.54
C LYS A 103 -5.92 14.27 -24.44
N TYR A 104 -7.21 14.39 -24.77
CA TYR A 104 -8.25 14.68 -23.79
C TYR A 104 -8.41 13.55 -22.77
N LEU A 105 -8.38 12.29 -23.22
CA LEU A 105 -8.46 11.13 -22.34
C LEU A 105 -7.27 11.11 -21.38
N LEU A 106 -6.03 11.30 -21.86
CA LEU A 106 -4.85 11.34 -21.00
C LEU A 106 -4.93 12.43 -19.91
N ASN A 107 -5.51 13.59 -20.23
CA ASN A 107 -5.72 14.66 -19.25
C ASN A 107 -6.81 14.33 -18.21
N TYR A 108 -7.93 13.74 -18.63
CA TYR A 108 -9.15 13.67 -17.81
C TYR A 108 -9.65 12.25 -17.52
N THR A 109 -8.83 11.20 -17.74
CA THR A 109 -9.24 9.80 -17.51
C THR A 109 -9.72 9.59 -16.08
N PHE A 110 -8.89 9.94 -15.08
CA PHE A 110 -9.24 9.72 -13.68
C PHE A 110 -10.37 10.65 -13.21
N TYR A 111 -10.48 11.85 -13.79
CA TYR A 111 -11.58 12.75 -13.52
C TYR A 111 -12.93 12.17 -13.99
N LYS A 112 -12.98 11.51 -15.16
CA LYS A 112 -14.21 10.97 -15.73
C LYS A 112 -14.56 9.57 -15.22
N PHE A 113 -13.56 8.71 -15.07
CA PHE A 113 -13.69 7.28 -14.77
C PHE A 113 -13.10 6.86 -13.42
N GLY A 114 -12.76 7.80 -12.54
CA GLY A 114 -12.04 7.52 -11.29
C GLY A 114 -12.78 6.55 -10.38
N LEU A 115 -14.11 6.68 -10.24
CA LEU A 115 -14.91 5.76 -9.42
C LEU A 115 -14.90 4.34 -9.99
N GLU A 116 -15.08 4.22 -11.30
CA GLU A 116 -15.07 2.94 -12.01
C GLU A 116 -13.72 2.25 -11.86
N ILE A 117 -12.61 2.99 -12.01
CA ILE A 117 -11.24 2.49 -11.80
C ILE A 117 -11.05 2.05 -10.34
N CYS A 118 -11.48 2.85 -9.36
CA CYS A 118 -11.37 2.48 -7.94
C CYS A 118 -12.15 1.20 -7.60
N PHE A 119 -13.35 1.01 -8.17
CA PHE A 119 -14.12 -0.21 -7.97
C PHE A 119 -13.45 -1.42 -8.63
N LEU A 120 -12.94 -1.28 -9.85
CA LEU A 120 -12.19 -2.33 -10.53
C LEU A 120 -10.92 -2.73 -9.74
N MET A 121 -10.18 -1.75 -9.21
CA MET A 121 -9.02 -2.02 -8.35
C MET A 121 -9.42 -2.74 -7.06
N THR A 122 -10.55 -2.38 -6.46
CA THR A 122 -11.05 -3.06 -5.25
C THR A 122 -11.43 -4.51 -5.57
N VAL A 123 -12.14 -4.75 -6.67
CA VAL A 123 -12.47 -6.11 -7.14
C VAL A 123 -11.20 -6.90 -7.47
N ASN A 124 -10.16 -6.27 -8.03
CA ASN A 124 -8.88 -6.90 -8.27
C ASN A 124 -8.21 -7.36 -6.96
N VAL A 125 -8.16 -6.49 -5.94
CA VAL A 125 -7.66 -6.84 -4.60
C VAL A 125 -8.44 -8.02 -4.00
N ILE A 126 -9.76 -8.02 -4.15
CA ILE A 126 -10.63 -9.13 -3.73
C ILE A 126 -10.29 -10.42 -4.49
N GLY A 127 -10.07 -10.34 -5.81
CA GLY A 127 -9.76 -11.51 -6.64
C GLY A 127 -8.36 -12.08 -6.42
N GLN A 128 -7.37 -11.24 -6.14
CA GLN A 128 -5.98 -11.66 -5.88
C GLN A 128 -5.75 -12.19 -4.47
N ARG A 129 -6.65 -11.91 -3.51
CA ARG A 129 -6.50 -12.27 -2.10
C ARG A 129 -7.70 -13.13 -1.68
N MET A 130 -7.49 -14.42 -1.44
CA MET A 130 -8.55 -15.32 -0.94
C MET A 130 -8.40 -15.52 0.58
N ASN A 131 -8.62 -14.46 1.37
CA ASN A 131 -8.55 -14.51 2.83
C ASN A 131 -9.81 -13.87 3.45
N PHE A 132 -10.15 -14.20 4.70
CA PHE A 132 -11.33 -13.68 5.42
C PHE A 132 -11.42 -12.14 5.42
N LEU A 133 -10.26 -11.46 5.42
CA LEU A 133 -10.15 -10.00 5.35
C LEU A 133 -10.80 -9.38 4.09
N VAL A 134 -10.97 -10.16 3.03
CA VAL A 134 -11.59 -9.75 1.76
C VAL A 134 -13.10 -9.57 1.88
N ILE A 135 -13.75 -10.28 2.80
CA ILE A 135 -15.20 -10.15 3.05
C ILE A 135 -15.54 -8.72 3.47
N ILE A 136 -14.68 -8.10 4.30
CA ILE A 136 -14.90 -6.73 4.79
C ILE A 136 -14.81 -5.71 3.64
N HIS A 137 -13.85 -5.88 2.72
CA HIS A 137 -13.78 -5.07 1.49
C HIS A 137 -15.02 -5.25 0.62
N GLY A 138 -15.50 -6.49 0.47
CA GLY A 138 -16.74 -6.79 -0.26
C GLY A 138 -17.97 -6.11 0.35
N CYS A 139 -18.13 -6.15 1.67
CA CYS A 139 -19.23 -5.47 2.37
C CYS A 139 -19.22 -3.96 2.12
N TRP A 140 -18.06 -3.31 2.22
CA TRP A 140 -17.93 -1.88 1.92
C TRP A 140 -18.22 -1.57 0.45
N LEU A 141 -17.72 -2.38 -0.47
CA LEU A 141 -17.98 -2.23 -1.90
C LEU A 141 -19.49 -2.28 -2.19
N VAL A 142 -20.21 -3.27 -1.64
CA VAL A 142 -21.66 -3.37 -1.76
C VAL A 142 -22.35 -2.15 -1.15
N ALA A 143 -21.95 -1.72 0.05
CA ALA A 143 -22.53 -0.55 0.71
C ALA A 143 -22.40 0.74 -0.12
N ILE A 144 -21.29 0.90 -0.85
CA ILE A 144 -21.08 2.02 -1.76
C ILE A 144 -21.90 1.85 -3.03
N LEU A 145 -21.89 0.67 -3.67
CA LEU A 145 -22.58 0.39 -4.92
C LEU A 145 -24.11 0.47 -4.81
N VAL A 146 -24.69 0.13 -3.65
CA VAL A 146 -26.12 0.30 -3.37
C VAL A 146 -26.53 1.78 -3.49
N ARG A 147 -25.62 2.72 -3.24
CA ARG A 147 -25.84 4.15 -3.42
C ARG A 147 -25.66 4.54 -4.89
N ARG A 148 -26.67 4.27 -5.74
CA ARG A 148 -26.64 4.57 -7.19
C ARG A 148 -26.33 6.02 -7.58
N ARG A 149 -26.51 7.01 -6.68
CA ARG A 149 -26.24 8.43 -6.95
C ARG A 149 -24.79 8.78 -6.58
N ARG A 150 -24.02 9.33 -7.53
CA ARG A 150 -22.64 9.80 -7.29
C ARG A 150 -22.54 10.80 -6.12
N ALA A 151 -23.53 11.69 -5.95
CA ALA A 151 -23.59 12.61 -4.81
C ALA A 151 -23.75 11.90 -3.45
N ALA A 152 -24.45 10.76 -3.41
CA ALA A 152 -24.55 9.95 -2.20
C ALA A 152 -23.26 9.18 -1.92
N MET A 153 -22.60 8.65 -2.97
CA MET A 153 -21.28 8.03 -2.86
C MET A 153 -20.23 9.02 -2.34
N ALA A 154 -20.22 10.25 -2.83
CA ALA A 154 -19.27 11.29 -2.41
C ALA A 154 -19.33 11.59 -0.90
N ARG A 155 -20.53 11.52 -0.29
CA ARG A 155 -20.69 11.74 1.16
C ARG A 155 -20.08 10.64 2.02
N ILE A 156 -20.07 9.39 1.55
CA ILE A 156 -19.51 8.25 2.29
C ILE A 156 -18.04 7.96 1.91
N TRP A 157 -17.61 8.43 0.74
CA TRP A 157 -16.25 8.24 0.22
C TRP A 157 -15.13 8.54 1.22
N PRO A 158 -15.09 9.67 1.95
CA PRO A 158 -14.02 9.92 2.92
C PRO A 158 -14.01 8.91 4.06
N LYS A 159 -15.17 8.39 4.48
CA LYS A 159 -15.27 7.32 5.49
C LYS A 159 -14.69 6.00 4.96
N TYR A 160 -14.95 5.71 3.68
CA TYR A 160 -14.37 4.55 3.02
C TYR A 160 -12.85 4.68 2.88
N CYS A 161 -12.34 5.84 2.47
CA CYS A 161 -10.90 6.10 2.40
C CYS A 161 -10.22 5.92 3.77
N LEU A 162 -10.83 6.48 4.84
CA LEU A 162 -10.33 6.29 6.20
C LEU A 162 -10.31 4.82 6.60
N PHE A 163 -11.40 4.09 6.32
CA PHE A 163 -11.47 2.65 6.55
C PHE A 163 -10.33 1.92 5.81
N LEU A 164 -10.10 2.21 4.53
CA LEU A 164 -9.01 1.60 3.76
C LEU A 164 -7.63 1.89 4.36
N SER A 165 -7.37 3.12 4.81
CA SER A 165 -6.11 3.49 5.45
C SER A 165 -5.88 2.71 6.74
N ILE A 166 -6.88 2.66 7.63
CA ILE A 166 -6.80 1.91 8.89
C ILE A 166 -6.63 0.41 8.62
N PHE A 167 -7.40 -0.11 7.66
CA PHE A 167 -7.35 -1.52 7.31
C PHE A 167 -6.00 -1.94 6.73
N MET A 168 -5.39 -1.08 5.90
CA MET A 168 -4.05 -1.30 5.36
C MET A 168 -3.00 -1.36 6.49
N ILE A 169 -3.09 -0.45 7.47
CA ILE A 169 -2.21 -0.47 8.65
C ILE A 169 -2.41 -1.77 9.43
N TYR A 170 -3.66 -2.17 9.67
CA TYR A 170 -3.96 -3.41 10.37
C TYR A 170 -3.41 -4.65 9.65
N GLN A 171 -3.58 -4.73 8.32
CA GLN A 171 -3.01 -5.79 7.50
C GLN A 171 -1.48 -5.82 7.59
N TYR A 172 -0.84 -4.65 7.54
CA TYR A 172 0.60 -4.55 7.71
C TYR A 172 1.05 -5.06 9.09
N LEU A 173 0.36 -4.68 10.17
CA LEU A 173 0.65 -5.16 11.53
C LEU A 173 0.49 -6.68 11.65
N LEU A 174 -0.54 -7.26 11.03
CA LEU A 174 -0.72 -8.71 10.97
C LEU A 174 0.43 -9.40 10.21
N CYS A 175 0.92 -8.79 9.13
CA CYS A 175 2.05 -9.33 8.36
C CYS A 175 3.39 -9.22 9.09
N VAL A 176 3.62 -8.13 9.84
CA VAL A 176 4.82 -7.97 10.67
C VAL A 176 4.82 -8.94 11.86
N GLY A 177 3.64 -9.22 12.40
CA GLY A 177 3.46 -10.15 13.51
C GLY A 177 4.09 -9.67 14.81
N ILE A 178 4.15 -10.57 15.79
CA ILE A 178 4.71 -10.29 17.12
C ILE A 178 6.25 -10.46 17.05
N PRO A 179 7.04 -9.57 17.68
CA PRO A 179 8.48 -9.74 17.74
C PRO A 179 8.84 -11.06 18.43
N PRO A 180 9.67 -11.92 17.80
CA PRO A 180 10.00 -13.24 18.33
C PRO A 180 10.89 -13.18 19.58
N ALA A 181 11.37 -11.99 19.95
CA ALA A 181 12.09 -11.75 21.20
C ALA A 181 11.19 -11.79 22.46
N ILE A 182 9.88 -11.72 22.28
CA ILE A 182 8.89 -11.91 23.34
C ILE A 182 8.58 -13.42 23.39
N CYS A 183 9.36 -14.15 24.19
CA CYS A 183 9.00 -15.51 24.59
C CYS A 183 7.73 -15.48 25.45
N MET A 184 6.56 -15.38 24.84
CA MET A 184 5.32 -15.87 25.44
C MET A 184 5.13 -17.31 24.97
N GLY A 185 6.04 -18.20 25.38
CA GLY A 185 5.59 -19.54 25.75
C GLY A 185 4.83 -19.35 27.04
N GLU A 186 3.58 -19.79 27.10
CA GLU A 186 2.77 -19.72 28.31
C GLU A 186 3.57 -20.20 29.53
N SER A 187 4.00 -19.23 30.33
CA SER A 187 4.35 -19.41 31.72
C SER A 187 3.30 -18.66 32.52
N MET A 188 2.04 -19.02 32.28
CA MET A 188 0.92 -18.62 33.12
C MET A 188 0.58 -19.78 34.07
N SER A 189 1.32 -19.83 35.17
CA SER A 189 0.85 -20.21 36.51
C SER A 189 -0.03 -21.48 36.64
N ARG A 190 0.59 -22.49 37.26
CA ARG A 190 0.05 -23.71 37.91
C ARG A 190 -0.10 -24.96 37.07
#